data_AF-A0A847HQV8-F1
#
_entry.id   AF-A0A847HQV8-F1
#
_cell.length_a   1.000
_cell.length_b   1.000
_cell.length_c   1.000
_cell.angle_alpha   90.00
_cell.angle_beta   90.00
_cell.angle_gamma   90.00
#
_symmetry.space_group_name_H-M   'P 1'
#
loop_
_entity.id
_entity.type
_entity.pdbx_description
1 polymer ?
#
loop_
_entity_poly.entity_id
_entity_poly.type
_entity_poly.pdbx_seq_one_letter_code
_entity_poly.pdbx_strand_id
1 'polypeptide(L)'
;MSTWLDVLPSRERQKLREMRMRSPAEYAKLRERIKSVEQITEEMQYNEYVAELKFALATEPAVRDALKDRIADDLREQGIEAVMEHVPDAQRAAVESGRFTVSLESHPQTRRETLAVLPEGDIQETLPIVSALSEKYIQQFIQSLQNE
;
A
#
# COMPACT_ATOMS: atom_id res chain seq x y z
N MET A 1 -3.59 -50.06 -26.15
CA MET A 1 -3.01 -50.08 -24.79
C MET A 1 -4.11 -49.65 -23.82
N SER A 2 -4.67 -50.59 -23.05
CA SER A 2 -5.66 -50.28 -22.01
C SER A 2 -5.01 -49.39 -20.95
N THR A 3 -5.59 -48.21 -20.73
CA THR A 3 -5.07 -47.27 -19.72
C THR A 3 -5.48 -47.80 -18.36
N TRP A 4 -4.61 -47.79 -17.35
CA TRP A 4 -4.91 -48.31 -15.99
C TRP A 4 -6.20 -47.74 -15.36
N LEU A 5 -6.65 -46.57 -15.84
CA LEU A 5 -7.93 -45.96 -15.52
C LEU A 5 -9.16 -46.80 -15.94
N ASP A 6 -9.08 -47.65 -16.97
CA ASP A 6 -10.22 -48.42 -17.48
C ASP A 6 -10.59 -49.63 -16.63
N VAL A 7 -9.69 -50.06 -15.73
CA VAL A 7 -9.91 -51.17 -14.79
C VAL A 7 -10.70 -50.71 -13.57
N LEU A 8 -10.72 -49.40 -13.28
CA LEU A 8 -11.38 -48.87 -12.10
C LEU A 8 -12.91 -48.85 -12.27
N PRO A 9 -13.69 -49.13 -11.20
CA PRO A 9 -15.13 -48.92 -11.18
C PRO A 9 -15.50 -47.48 -11.61
N SER A 10 -16.64 -47.31 -12.28
CA SER A 10 -17.05 -46.02 -12.88
C SER A 10 -17.06 -44.86 -11.88
N ARG A 11 -17.44 -45.10 -10.62
CA ARG A 11 -17.41 -44.11 -9.53
C ARG A 11 -16.00 -43.63 -9.18
N GLU A 12 -15.01 -44.53 -9.15
CA GLU A 12 -13.63 -44.18 -8.81
C GLU A 12 -12.94 -43.47 -9.97
N ARG A 13 -13.23 -43.86 -11.22
CA ARG A 13 -12.83 -43.10 -12.41
C ARG A 13 -13.36 -41.68 -12.40
N GLN A 14 -14.62 -41.49 -12.01
CA GLN A 14 -15.25 -40.18 -11.96
C GLN A 14 -14.64 -39.31 -10.87
N LYS A 15 -14.44 -39.87 -9.66
CA LYS A 15 -13.75 -39.18 -8.56
C LYS A 15 -12.31 -38.80 -8.93
N LEU A 16 -11.56 -39.68 -9.62
CA LEU A 16 -10.21 -39.38 -10.10
C LEU A 16 -10.21 -38.31 -11.21
N ARG A 17 -11.23 -38.26 -12.08
CA ARG A 17 -11.37 -37.19 -13.06
C ARG A 17 -11.72 -35.85 -12.40
N GLU A 18 -12.57 -35.86 -11.38
CA GLU A 18 -12.93 -34.70 -10.55
C GLU A 18 -11.81 -34.23 -9.62
N MET A 19 -10.86 -35.11 -9.27
CA MET A 19 -9.66 -34.78 -8.51
C MET A 19 -8.50 -34.32 -9.42
N ARG A 20 -8.37 -34.90 -10.62
CA ARG A 20 -7.28 -34.62 -11.57
C ARG A 20 -7.55 -33.40 -12.44
N MET A 21 -8.81 -33.17 -12.80
CA MET A 21 -9.29 -31.87 -13.27
C MET A 21 -9.76 -31.15 -12.02
N ARG A 22 -9.19 -29.97 -11.69
CA ARG A 22 -9.72 -29.14 -10.58
C ARG A 22 -11.24 -29.09 -10.68
N SER A 23 -11.94 -29.30 -9.57
CA SER A 23 -13.40 -29.32 -9.61
C SER A 23 -13.90 -27.96 -10.14
N PRO A 24 -15.04 -27.90 -10.87
CA PRO A 24 -15.61 -26.63 -11.32
C PRO A 24 -15.77 -25.61 -10.17
N ALA A 25 -16.03 -26.08 -8.96
CA ALA A 25 -16.09 -25.29 -7.73
C ALA A 25 -14.72 -24.71 -7.33
N GLU A 26 -13.61 -25.45 -7.50
CA GLU A 26 -12.27 -24.92 -7.29
C GLU A 26 -11.88 -23.89 -8.35
N TYR A 27 -12.27 -24.09 -9.61
CA TYR A 27 -12.08 -23.09 -10.66
C TYR A 27 -12.87 -21.80 -10.41
N ALA A 28 -14.08 -21.89 -9.82
CA ALA A 28 -14.86 -20.71 -9.42
C ALA A 28 -14.13 -19.91 -8.32
N LYS A 29 -13.67 -20.59 -7.26
CA LYS A 29 -12.87 -19.98 -6.18
C LYS A 29 -11.55 -19.36 -6.67
N LEU A 30 -10.95 -19.95 -7.71
CA LEU A 30 -9.75 -19.38 -8.36
C LEU A 30 -10.07 -18.11 -9.14
N ARG A 31 -11.18 -18.07 -9.88
CA ARG A 31 -11.59 -16.87 -10.62
C ARG A 31 -11.93 -15.71 -9.68
N GLU A 32 -12.55 -15.99 -8.54
CA GLU A 32 -12.81 -14.97 -7.50
C GLU A 32 -11.53 -14.42 -6.87
N ARG A 33 -10.44 -15.18 -6.88
CA ARG A 33 -9.15 -14.77 -6.32
C ARG A 33 -8.25 -14.05 -7.34
N ILE A 34 -8.52 -14.20 -8.63
CA ILE A 34 -7.75 -13.55 -9.69
C ILE A 34 -8.27 -12.12 -9.82
N LYS A 35 -7.37 -11.16 -9.57
CA LYS A 35 -7.65 -9.74 -9.80
C LYS A 35 -7.98 -9.49 -11.26
N SER A 36 -8.86 -8.53 -11.54
CA SER A 36 -9.16 -8.13 -12.92
C SER A 36 -7.93 -7.46 -13.55
N VAL A 37 -7.87 -7.43 -14.89
CA VAL A 37 -6.79 -6.73 -15.60
C VAL A 37 -6.78 -5.24 -15.23
N GLU A 38 -7.95 -4.63 -15.10
CA GLU A 38 -8.12 -3.23 -14.70
C GLU A 38 -7.53 -2.97 -13.31
N GLN A 39 -7.81 -3.83 -12.33
CA GLN A 39 -7.25 -3.74 -10.98
C GLN A 39 -5.72 -3.86 -10.99
N ILE A 40 -5.17 -4.72 -11.84
CA ILE A 40 -3.72 -4.88 -11.97
C ILE A 40 -3.11 -3.61 -12.57
N THR A 41 -3.74 -3.03 -13.59
CA THR A 41 -3.23 -1.79 -14.21
C THR A 41 -3.25 -0.60 -13.25
N GLU A 42 -4.31 -0.46 -12.46
CA GLU A 42 -4.41 0.58 -11.43
C GLU A 42 -3.35 0.40 -10.34
N GLU A 43 -3.17 -0.84 -9.84
CA GLU A 43 -2.13 -1.15 -8.85
C GLU A 43 -0.73 -0.91 -9.40
N MET A 44 -0.48 -1.23 -10.68
CA MET A 44 0.81 -0.97 -11.31
C MET A 44 1.12 0.52 -11.40
N GLN A 45 0.16 1.34 -11.85
CA GLN A 45 0.33 2.79 -11.93
C GLN A 45 0.60 3.38 -10.54
N TYR A 46 -0.18 2.98 -9.54
CA TYR A 46 0.04 3.42 -8.17
C TYR A 46 1.44 3.06 -7.65
N ASN A 47 1.89 1.82 -7.88
CA ASN A 47 3.21 1.37 -7.45
C ASN A 47 4.35 2.12 -8.14
N GLU A 48 4.18 2.49 -9.41
CA GLU A 48 5.16 3.29 -10.16
C GLU A 48 5.34 4.67 -9.51
N TYR A 49 4.24 5.38 -9.26
CA TYR A 49 4.30 6.70 -8.62
C TYR A 49 4.88 6.68 -7.21
N VAL A 50 4.50 5.66 -6.44
CA VAL A 50 5.01 5.44 -5.10
C VAL A 50 6.52 5.20 -5.13
N ALA A 51 7.01 4.41 -6.09
CA ALA A 51 8.44 4.17 -6.26
C ALA A 51 9.22 5.44 -6.67
N GLU A 52 8.66 6.24 -7.57
CA GLU A 52 9.23 7.54 -7.95
C GLU A 52 9.30 8.50 -6.76
N LEU A 53 8.21 8.64 -6.01
CA LEU A 53 8.19 9.48 -4.81
C LEU A 53 9.21 9.01 -3.77
N LYS A 54 9.31 7.69 -3.55
CA LYS A 54 10.30 7.10 -2.63
C LYS A 54 11.73 7.40 -3.08
N PHE A 55 12.00 7.34 -4.37
CA PHE A 55 13.29 7.70 -4.95
C PHE A 55 13.57 9.20 -4.79
N ALA A 56 12.59 10.06 -5.06
CA ALA A 56 12.71 11.51 -4.90
C ALA A 56 12.97 11.90 -3.44
N LEU A 57 12.24 11.31 -2.48
CA LEU A 57 12.46 11.53 -1.05
C LEU A 57 13.87 11.12 -0.58
N ALA A 58 14.46 10.10 -1.21
CA ALA A 58 15.80 9.62 -0.89
C ALA A 58 16.91 10.46 -1.56
N THR A 59 16.65 11.01 -2.76
CA THR A 59 17.67 11.64 -3.61
C THR A 59 17.64 13.16 -3.52
N GLU A 60 16.46 13.76 -3.35
CA GLU A 60 16.22 15.19 -3.45
C GLU A 60 15.73 15.76 -2.11
N PRO A 61 16.60 16.48 -1.37
CA PRO A 61 16.20 17.05 -0.08
C PRO A 61 15.11 18.11 -0.23
N ALA A 62 15.08 18.85 -1.35
CA ALA A 62 14.06 19.86 -1.61
C ALA A 62 12.64 19.29 -1.67
N VAL A 63 12.47 18.10 -2.27
CA VAL A 63 11.16 17.41 -2.33
C VAL A 63 10.71 16.99 -0.93
N ARG A 64 11.62 16.44 -0.14
CA ARG A 64 11.35 16.06 1.25
C ARG A 64 10.96 17.25 2.11
N ASP A 65 11.69 18.36 1.99
CA ASP A 65 11.43 19.57 2.76
C ASP A 65 10.09 20.20 2.35
N ALA A 66 9.78 20.25 1.05
CA ALA A 66 8.48 20.74 0.57
C ALA A 66 7.30 19.88 1.07
N LEU A 67 7.43 18.56 1.08
CA LEU A 67 6.42 17.66 1.65
C LEU A 67 6.30 17.84 3.16
N LYS A 68 7.42 17.99 3.87
CA LYS A 68 7.43 18.27 5.30
C LYS A 68 6.69 19.55 5.63
N ASP A 69 6.98 20.63 4.91
CA ASP A 69 6.33 21.93 5.12
C ASP A 69 4.82 21.83 4.89
N ARG A 70 4.41 21.14 3.83
CA ARG A 70 2.99 20.93 3.52
C ARG A 70 2.26 20.15 4.61
N ILE A 71 2.87 19.07 5.11
CA ILE A 71 2.31 18.29 6.23
C ILE A 71 2.28 19.14 7.50
N ALA A 72 3.31 19.96 7.76
CA ALA A 72 3.34 20.85 8.92
C ALA A 72 2.23 21.91 8.87
N ASP A 73 1.91 22.43 7.69
CA ASP A 73 0.81 23.38 7.51
C ASP A 73 -0.55 22.69 7.71
N ASP A 74 -0.76 21.50 7.14
CA ASP A 74 -1.98 20.73 7.38
C ASP A 74 -2.16 20.34 8.87
N LEU A 75 -1.06 20.04 9.57
CA LEU A 75 -1.07 19.81 11.03
C LEU A 75 -1.50 21.05 11.81
N ARG A 76 -1.10 22.25 11.39
CA ARG A 76 -1.52 23.51 12.02
C ARG A 76 -2.98 23.85 11.72
N GLU A 77 -3.44 23.59 10.49
CA GLU A 77 -4.78 23.95 10.05
C GLU A 77 -5.85 22.97 10.53
N GLN A 78 -5.60 21.67 10.43
CA GLN A 78 -6.58 20.60 10.67
C GLN A 78 -6.36 19.90 12.02
N GLY A 79 -5.17 20.04 12.61
CA GLY A 79 -4.77 19.38 13.85
C GLY A 79 -4.19 17.99 13.63
N ILE A 80 -3.43 17.50 14.61
CA ILE A 80 -2.76 16.17 14.58
C ILE A 80 -3.74 15.03 14.28
N GLU A 81 -4.93 15.08 14.87
CA GLU A 81 -5.92 13.99 14.83
C GLU A 81 -6.57 13.84 13.45
N ALA A 82 -6.54 14.90 12.63
CA ALA A 82 -7.04 14.87 11.25
C ALA A 82 -5.99 14.34 10.27
N VAL A 83 -4.70 14.54 10.58
CA VAL A 83 -3.59 14.22 9.67
C VAL A 83 -3.01 12.83 9.97
N MET A 84 -2.92 12.44 11.23
CA MET A 84 -2.28 11.20 11.67
C MET A 84 -3.32 10.18 12.13
N GLU A 85 -3.11 8.89 11.82
CA GLU A 85 -4.04 7.84 12.29
C GLU A 85 -3.91 7.58 13.79
N HIS A 86 -2.68 7.60 14.30
CA HIS A 86 -2.39 7.41 15.72
C HIS A 86 -1.09 8.12 16.07
N VAL A 87 -1.10 8.89 17.17
CA VAL A 87 0.09 9.57 17.70
C VAL A 87 0.21 9.27 19.20
N PRO A 88 1.28 8.60 19.65
CA PRO A 88 1.58 8.45 21.06
C PRO A 88 1.76 9.82 21.73
N ASP A 89 1.26 9.98 22.95
CA ASP A 89 1.35 11.26 23.70
C ASP A 89 2.81 11.75 23.85
N ALA A 90 3.76 10.83 23.94
CA ALA A 90 5.20 11.14 24.03
C ALA A 90 5.75 11.84 22.78
N GLN A 91 5.20 11.55 21.60
CA GLN A 91 5.67 12.07 20.31
C GLN A 91 4.82 13.25 19.80
N ARG A 92 3.64 13.46 20.40
CA ARG A 92 2.70 14.52 20.03
C ARG A 92 3.34 15.91 19.98
N ALA A 93 4.10 16.27 21.01
CA ALA A 93 4.79 17.56 21.08
C ALA A 93 5.89 17.73 20.02
N ALA A 94 6.55 16.64 19.60
CA ALA A 94 7.56 16.67 18.55
C ALA A 94 6.90 16.93 17.18
N VAL A 95 5.81 16.21 16.88
CA VAL A 95 5.02 16.35 15.65
C VAL A 95 4.38 17.74 15.55
N GLU A 96 3.75 18.23 16.62
CA GLU A 96 3.16 19.58 16.68
C GLU A 96 4.20 20.68 16.47
N SER A 97 5.42 20.47 16.97
CA SER A 97 6.51 21.44 16.80
C SER A 97 7.17 21.41 15.41
N GLY A 98 6.73 20.53 14.51
CA GLY A 98 7.33 20.39 13.17
C GLY A 98 8.69 19.68 13.16
N ARG A 99 9.09 19.08 14.28
CA ARG A 99 10.36 18.36 14.43
C ARG A 99 10.20 16.91 14.00
N PHE A 100 10.05 16.73 12.70
CA PHE A 100 9.89 15.42 12.09
C PHE A 100 10.50 15.33 10.69
N THR A 101 10.69 14.10 10.22
CA THR A 101 11.10 13.77 8.86
C THR A 101 10.00 12.97 8.18
N VAL A 102 9.84 13.11 6.87
CA VAL A 102 8.84 12.37 6.09
C VAL A 102 9.51 11.16 5.44
N SER A 103 8.90 9.99 5.57
CA SER A 103 9.30 8.75 4.91
C SER A 103 8.10 8.06 4.27
N LEU A 104 8.38 7.10 3.39
CA LEU A 104 7.34 6.27 2.78
C LEU A 104 7.49 4.84 3.32
N GLU A 105 6.46 4.35 4.00
CA GLU A 105 6.51 3.07 4.70
C GLU A 105 5.26 2.21 4.44
N SER A 106 5.40 0.90 4.65
CA SER A 106 4.29 -0.03 4.52
C SER A 106 3.35 0.10 5.71
N HIS A 107 2.10 0.47 5.44
CA HIS A 107 1.08 0.59 6.45
C HIS A 107 0.85 -0.73 7.19
N PRO A 108 0.81 -0.76 8.53
CA PRO A 108 0.75 -2.01 9.30
C PRO A 108 -0.50 -2.85 9.01
N GLN A 109 -1.64 -2.19 8.70
CA GLN A 109 -2.92 -2.87 8.46
C GLN A 109 -3.18 -3.21 7.00
N THR A 110 -2.97 -2.25 6.09
CA THR A 110 -3.32 -2.39 4.67
C THR A 110 -2.16 -2.95 3.84
N ARG A 111 -0.93 -2.93 4.39
CA ARG A 111 0.33 -3.30 3.71
C ARG A 111 0.61 -2.49 2.44
N ARG A 112 -0.12 -1.41 2.22
CA ARG A 112 0.13 -0.45 1.13
C ARG A 112 1.19 0.53 1.59
N GLU A 113 2.01 1.03 0.67
CA GLU A 113 2.93 2.11 1.00
C GLU A 113 2.15 3.40 1.24
N THR A 114 2.40 4.03 2.38
CA THR A 114 1.75 5.25 2.87
C THR A 114 2.83 6.21 3.37
N LEU A 115 2.55 7.51 3.30
CA LEU A 115 3.40 8.52 3.92
C LEU A 115 3.37 8.35 5.44
N ALA A 116 4.56 8.32 6.04
CA ALA A 116 4.76 8.22 7.46
C ALA A 116 5.67 9.36 7.93
N VAL A 117 5.49 9.72 9.19
CA VAL A 117 6.26 10.77 9.84
C VAL A 117 7.14 10.17 10.93
N LEU A 118 8.43 10.51 10.89
CA LEU A 118 9.44 10.16 11.88
C LEU A 118 9.69 11.38 12.79
N PRO A 119 9.20 11.39 14.05
CA PRO A 119 9.53 12.45 14.99
C PRO A 119 11.02 12.44 15.36
N GLU A 120 11.65 13.61 15.42
CA GLU A 120 13.06 13.74 15.82
C GLU A 120 13.22 13.46 17.32
N GLY A 121 13.85 12.34 17.66
CA GLY A 121 14.14 11.93 19.03
C GLY A 121 13.76 10.49 19.36
N ASP A 122 12.90 9.87 18.54
CA ASP A 122 12.54 8.46 18.66
C ASP A 122 12.54 7.81 17.28
N ILE A 123 13.53 6.96 17.02
CA ILE A 123 13.83 6.41 15.67
C ILE A 123 13.02 5.13 15.41
N GLN A 124 12.29 4.63 16.42
CA GLN A 124 11.68 3.29 16.36
C GLN A 124 10.21 3.28 15.96
N GLU A 125 9.49 4.39 16.09
CA GLU A 125 8.05 4.43 15.79
C GLU A 125 7.75 5.40 14.66
N THR A 126 7.25 4.84 13.56
CA THR A 126 6.81 5.58 12.40
C THR A 126 5.33 5.85 12.52
N LEU A 127 4.94 7.11 12.32
CA LEU A 127 3.56 7.54 12.50
C LEU A 127 2.88 7.63 11.13
N PRO A 128 1.98 6.69 10.78
CA PRO A 128 1.30 6.73 9.50
C PRO A 128 0.33 7.91 9.43
N ILE A 129 0.39 8.63 8.31
CA ILE A 129 -0.60 9.63 7.93
C ILE A 129 -1.89 8.91 7.54
N VAL A 130 -3.04 9.54 7.79
CA VAL A 130 -4.35 9.05 7.36
C VAL A 130 -4.30 8.73 5.86
N SER A 131 -4.68 7.50 5.51
CA SER A 131 -4.58 6.97 4.14
C SER A 131 -5.12 7.92 3.06
N ALA A 132 -6.29 8.53 3.26
CA ALA A 132 -6.90 9.48 2.33
C ALA A 132 -6.03 10.73 2.07
N LEU A 133 -5.34 11.25 3.09
CA LEU A 133 -4.43 12.38 2.93
C LEU A 133 -3.13 11.95 2.27
N SER A 134 -2.62 10.76 2.61
CA SER A 134 -1.43 10.21 1.98
C SER A 134 -1.60 10.06 0.46
N GLU A 135 -2.74 9.53 0.01
CA GLU A 135 -3.08 9.43 -1.42
C GLU A 135 -3.17 10.81 -2.08
N LYS A 136 -3.77 11.79 -1.41
CA LYS A 136 -3.86 13.17 -1.91
C LYS A 136 -2.48 13.81 -2.10
N TYR A 137 -1.56 13.64 -1.16
CA TYR A 137 -0.19 14.16 -1.30
C TYR A 137 0.55 13.48 -2.45
N ILE A 138 0.42 12.16 -2.58
CA ILE A 138 1.01 11.40 -3.69
C ILE A 138 0.45 11.90 -5.03
N GLN A 139 -0.87 12.07 -5.14
CA GLN A 139 -1.51 12.60 -6.36
C GLN A 139 -1.07 14.02 -6.70
N GLN A 140 -0.96 14.90 -5.69
CA GLN A 140 -0.49 16.27 -5.90
C GLN A 140 0.96 16.30 -6.37
N PHE A 141 1.80 15.41 -5.85
CA PHE A 141 3.19 15.27 -6.26
C PHE A 141 3.31 14.80 -7.72
N ILE A 142 2.53 13.78 -8.11
CA ILE A 142 2.46 13.30 -9.50
C ILE A 142 2.05 14.45 -10.42
N GLN A 143 1.04 15.23 -10.02
CA GLN A 143 0.56 16.34 -10.81
C GLN A 143 1.61 17.45 -10.95
N SER A 144 2.46 17.69 -9.94
CA SER A 144 3.59 18.61 -10.10
C SER A 144 4.66 18.07 -11.06
N LEU A 145 4.96 16.76 -11.04
CA LEU A 145 5.93 16.16 -11.96
C LEU A 145 5.47 16.15 -13.42
N GLN A 146 4.17 16.03 -13.67
CA GLN A 146 3.61 16.03 -15.03
C GLN A 146 3.51 17.43 -15.66
N ASN A 147 3.64 18.49 -14.87
CA ASN A 147 3.52 19.88 -15.34
C ASN A 147 4.88 20.58 -15.51
N GLU A 148 5.99 19.89 -15.27
CA GLU A 148 7.36 20.30 -15.66
C GLU A 148 7.73 19.73 -17.04
#